data_AF-A0A9P0DRH0-F1
#
_entry.id   AF-A0A9P0DRH0-F1
#
_cell.length_a   1.000
_cell.length_b   1.000
_cell.length_c   1.000
_cell.angle_alpha   90.00
_cell.angle_beta   90.00
_cell.angle_gamma   90.00
#
_symmetry.space_group_name_H-M   'P 1'
#
loop_
_entity.id
_entity.type
_entity.pdbx_description
1 polymer ?
#
loop_
_entity_poly.entity_id
_entity_poly.type
_entity_poly.pdbx_seq_one_letter_code
_entity_poly.pdbx_strand_id
1 'polypeptide(L)'
;MLSAGRNGDFGSHLAAVYDFLPYLSAAGRNLYSKWLPVYLSDIERLRQQVPYIYNFLASGNFVVKKTNEKRFNCVASDMALEQFISRDCKSFRHYWIFAETICSTSVDESMTQSELTRRKEVNSLQKTNECNVLAVMNTTESDWCNPFDINHVPSSLINICTGKEVHSDIEQSLNNFINQSQNNKEVFWKGVDNLNFWKPKSRNKVLTFKEGNVKENPKKGNPIIGSELMFPRILCAAQRNEIDLTTILSHELTLVPTSLFYDDGSMRKITKSDLAKKIEGESKATVDCTTVQSLMVDGMVTIQEIIEKEMITFNDLNLLTFDHPYNSQRDETMNLAA
;
A
#
# COMPACT_ATOMS: atom_id res chain seq x y z
N MET A 1 -15.07 -15.11 4.39
CA MET A 1 -13.68 -15.19 3.89
C MET A 1 -12.65 -15.36 5.01
N LEU A 2 -12.60 -14.47 6.01
CA LEU A 2 -11.62 -14.56 7.11
C LEU A 2 -11.66 -15.93 7.84
N SER A 3 -12.85 -16.37 8.26
CA SER A 3 -13.00 -17.66 8.94
C SER A 3 -12.51 -18.84 8.10
N ALA A 4 -12.86 -18.87 6.81
CA ALA A 4 -12.41 -19.90 5.88
C ALA A 4 -10.88 -19.95 5.77
N GLY A 5 -10.24 -18.79 5.58
CA GLY A 5 -8.78 -18.71 5.48
C GLY A 5 -8.06 -19.09 6.78
N ARG A 6 -8.61 -18.71 7.95
CA ARG A 6 -8.01 -19.01 9.27
C ARG A 6 -8.19 -20.48 9.68
N ASN A 7 -9.24 -21.13 9.19
CA ASN A 7 -9.52 -22.55 9.43
C ASN A 7 -8.95 -23.49 8.36
N GLY A 8 -8.46 -22.97 7.25
CA GLY A 8 -8.04 -23.81 6.11
C GLY A 8 -9.20 -24.53 5.44
N ASP A 9 -10.41 -23.94 5.46
CA ASP A 9 -11.57 -24.50 4.77
C ASP A 9 -11.63 -23.94 3.35
N PHE A 10 -11.23 -24.77 2.39
CA PHE A 10 -11.19 -24.39 0.98
C PHE A 10 -12.59 -24.23 0.38
N GLY A 11 -13.57 -25.05 0.79
CA GLY A 11 -14.94 -24.94 0.28
C GLY A 11 -15.59 -23.62 0.70
N SER A 12 -15.49 -23.27 1.99
CA SER A 12 -15.96 -21.98 2.49
C SER A 12 -15.18 -20.79 1.91
N HIS A 13 -13.92 -21.00 1.52
CA HIS A 13 -13.13 -19.99 0.84
C HIS A 13 -13.72 -19.69 -0.54
N LEU A 14 -13.96 -20.72 -1.36
CA LEU A 14 -14.56 -20.56 -2.70
C LEU A 14 -15.96 -19.95 -2.63
N ALA A 15 -16.80 -20.40 -1.69
CA ALA A 15 -18.12 -19.83 -1.47
C ALA A 15 -18.03 -18.33 -1.11
N ALA A 16 -17.11 -17.96 -0.21
CA ALA A 16 -16.90 -16.57 0.15
C ALA A 16 -16.39 -15.72 -1.02
N VAL A 17 -15.52 -16.25 -1.88
CA VAL A 17 -15.06 -15.57 -3.10
C VAL A 17 -16.24 -15.35 -4.05
N TYR A 18 -17.05 -16.38 -4.27
CA TYR A 18 -18.24 -16.33 -5.12
C TYR A 18 -19.24 -15.26 -4.64
N ASP A 19 -19.52 -15.22 -3.33
CA ASP A 19 -20.45 -14.24 -2.76
C ASP A 19 -19.90 -12.82 -2.74
N PHE A 20 -18.57 -12.64 -2.75
CA PHE A 20 -17.95 -11.32 -2.72
C PHE A 20 -17.84 -10.64 -4.09
N LEU A 21 -17.85 -11.41 -5.17
CA LEU A 21 -17.77 -10.92 -6.56
C LEU A 21 -18.71 -9.73 -6.89
N PRO A 22 -20.00 -9.76 -6.51
CA PRO A 22 -20.93 -8.71 -6.91
C PRO A 22 -20.62 -7.38 -6.23
N TYR A 23 -20.14 -7.43 -4.99
CA TYR A 23 -19.69 -6.27 -4.22
C TYR A 23 -18.45 -5.63 -4.84
N LEU A 24 -17.49 -6.44 -5.33
CA LEU A 24 -16.32 -5.94 -6.05
C LEU A 24 -16.70 -5.24 -7.35
N SER A 25 -17.67 -5.78 -8.08
CA SER A 25 -18.21 -5.16 -9.30
C SER A 25 -18.93 -3.83 -8.99
N ALA A 26 -19.78 -3.81 -7.96
CA ALA A 26 -20.47 -2.60 -7.51
C ALA A 26 -19.48 -1.52 -7.04
N ALA A 27 -18.42 -1.90 -6.32
CA ALA A 27 -17.37 -1.00 -5.85
C ALA A 27 -16.39 -0.54 -6.94
N GLY A 28 -16.60 -0.95 -8.20
CA GLY A 28 -15.74 -0.58 -9.33
C GLY A 28 -14.33 -1.19 -9.26
N ARG A 29 -14.19 -2.35 -8.60
CA ARG A 29 -12.93 -3.11 -8.53
C ARG A 29 -12.81 -4.04 -9.73
N ASN A 30 -12.70 -3.43 -10.91
CA ASN A 30 -12.82 -4.09 -12.21
C ASN A 30 -11.79 -5.19 -12.47
N LEU A 31 -10.58 -5.07 -11.92
CA LEU A 31 -9.55 -6.12 -12.07
C LEU A 31 -9.96 -7.38 -11.30
N TYR A 32 -10.28 -7.23 -10.01
CA TYR A 32 -10.70 -8.36 -9.18
C TYR A 32 -12.01 -8.98 -9.68
N SER A 33 -12.98 -8.17 -10.10
CA SER A 33 -14.24 -8.69 -10.65
C SER A 33 -14.10 -9.39 -12.01
N LYS A 34 -12.96 -9.24 -12.69
CA LYS A 34 -12.62 -10.00 -13.91
C LYS A 34 -11.85 -11.28 -13.62
N TRP A 35 -10.90 -11.25 -12.70
CA TRP A 35 -9.98 -12.37 -12.43
C TRP A 35 -10.54 -13.42 -11.48
N LEU A 36 -11.29 -13.02 -10.45
CA LEU A 36 -11.87 -13.98 -9.49
C LEU A 36 -12.85 -15.01 -10.13
N PRO A 37 -13.67 -14.66 -11.13
CA PRO A 37 -14.49 -15.62 -11.87
C PRO A 37 -13.64 -16.63 -12.67
N VAL A 38 -12.53 -16.16 -13.28
CA VAL A 38 -11.56 -17.03 -13.96
C VAL A 38 -10.94 -17.99 -12.95
N TYR A 39 -10.50 -17.48 -11.80
CA TYR A 39 -10.01 -18.29 -10.70
C TYR A 39 -11.03 -19.37 -10.27
N LEU A 40 -12.31 -19.02 -10.06
CA LEU A 40 -13.33 -20.00 -9.70
C LEU A 40 -13.53 -21.06 -10.78
N SER A 41 -13.55 -20.67 -12.05
CA SER A 41 -13.67 -21.60 -13.19
C SER A 41 -12.46 -22.53 -13.31
N ASP A 42 -11.26 -22.00 -13.10
CA ASP A 42 -10.02 -22.77 -13.13
C ASP A 42 -9.96 -23.78 -11.98
N ILE A 43 -10.43 -23.42 -10.78
CA ILE A 43 -10.56 -24.37 -9.66
C ILE A 43 -11.59 -25.47 -9.96
N GLU A 44 -12.70 -25.15 -10.63
CA GLU A 44 -13.68 -26.14 -11.04
C GLU A 44 -13.11 -27.10 -12.10
N ARG A 45 -12.36 -26.57 -13.08
CA ARG A 45 -11.63 -27.39 -14.07
C ARG A 45 -10.55 -28.24 -13.41
N LEU A 46 -9.81 -27.69 -12.45
CA LEU A 46 -8.77 -28.38 -11.68
C LEU A 46 -9.35 -29.62 -10.98
N ARG A 47 -10.57 -29.51 -10.44
CA ARG A 47 -11.29 -30.64 -9.83
C ARG A 47 -11.52 -31.80 -10.82
N GLN A 48 -11.70 -31.51 -12.10
CA GLN A 48 -11.95 -32.51 -13.15
C GLN A 48 -10.65 -33.02 -13.79
N GLN A 49 -9.73 -32.12 -14.12
CA GLN A 49 -8.51 -32.42 -14.87
C GLN A 49 -7.39 -32.98 -13.98
N VAL A 50 -7.25 -32.44 -12.76
CA VAL A 50 -6.15 -32.79 -11.84
C VAL A 50 -6.67 -32.96 -10.40
N PRO A 51 -7.46 -34.01 -10.12
CA PRO A 51 -8.16 -34.16 -8.84
C PRO A 51 -7.23 -34.23 -7.63
N TYR A 52 -6.00 -34.72 -7.79
CA TYR A 52 -5.04 -34.80 -6.68
C TYR A 52 -4.62 -33.42 -6.15
N ILE A 53 -4.43 -32.43 -7.03
CA ILE A 53 -4.13 -31.04 -6.61
C ILE A 53 -5.35 -30.44 -5.93
N TYR A 54 -6.54 -30.64 -6.50
CA TYR A 54 -7.77 -30.16 -5.88
C TYR A 54 -7.94 -30.73 -4.46
N ASN A 55 -7.71 -32.04 -4.28
CA ASN A 55 -7.77 -32.69 -2.96
C ASN A 55 -6.69 -32.18 -2.00
N PHE A 56 -5.51 -31.85 -2.51
CA PHE A 56 -4.46 -31.22 -1.73
C PHE A 56 -4.89 -29.83 -1.21
N LEU A 57 -5.50 -29.01 -2.05
CA LEU A 57 -6.04 -27.70 -1.62
C LEU A 57 -7.24 -27.87 -0.68
N ALA A 58 -8.15 -28.80 -0.99
CA ALA A 58 -9.35 -29.08 -0.21
C ALA A 58 -9.05 -29.63 1.20
N SER A 59 -7.90 -30.27 1.40
CA SER A 59 -7.41 -30.68 2.72
C SER A 59 -6.80 -29.53 3.55
N GLY A 60 -6.85 -28.29 3.02
CA GLY A 60 -6.46 -27.07 3.73
C GLY A 60 -5.07 -26.55 3.38
N ASN A 61 -4.37 -27.17 2.42
CA ASN A 61 -3.01 -26.79 2.03
C ASN A 61 -2.93 -25.59 1.06
N PHE A 62 -3.99 -24.78 0.99
CA PHE A 62 -3.98 -23.48 0.30
C PHE A 62 -3.59 -22.31 1.23
N VAL A 63 -3.44 -22.60 2.53
CA VAL A 63 -3.01 -21.67 3.57
C VAL A 63 -1.91 -22.32 4.41
N VAL A 64 -1.08 -21.51 5.05
CA VAL A 64 0.00 -21.98 5.91
C VAL A 64 -0.53 -22.10 7.35
N LYS A 65 -0.47 -23.31 7.91
CA LYS A 65 -0.87 -23.58 9.29
C LYS A 65 0.34 -23.47 10.22
N LYS A 66 0.30 -22.54 11.17
CA LYS A 66 1.45 -22.28 12.06
C LYS A 66 1.68 -23.33 13.15
N THR A 67 0.64 -24.01 13.61
CA THR A 67 0.76 -25.09 14.61
C THR A 67 -0.37 -26.08 14.38
N ASN A 68 -0.09 -27.38 14.52
CA ASN A 68 -1.11 -28.39 14.25
C ASN A 68 -2.22 -28.44 15.30
N GLU A 69 -1.89 -28.10 16.54
CA GLU A 69 -2.78 -28.20 17.71
C GLU A 69 -3.84 -27.10 17.79
N LYS A 70 -3.55 -25.90 17.27
CA LYS A 70 -4.47 -24.76 17.40
C LYS A 70 -5.40 -24.66 16.20
N ARG A 71 -6.66 -24.33 16.47
CA ARG A 71 -7.64 -23.95 15.45
C ARG A 71 -7.51 -22.46 15.14
N PHE A 72 -8.03 -22.03 13.98
CA PHE A 72 -8.07 -20.62 13.57
C PHE A 72 -6.70 -19.92 13.50
N ASN A 73 -5.65 -20.64 13.15
CA ASN A 73 -4.27 -20.14 13.16
C ASN A 73 -3.61 -20.10 11.78
N CYS A 74 -4.32 -20.49 10.72
CA CYS A 74 -3.78 -20.45 9.37
C CYS A 74 -3.61 -19.01 8.87
N VAL A 75 -2.65 -18.77 8.00
CA VAL A 75 -2.41 -17.48 7.36
C VAL A 75 -2.16 -17.69 5.86
N ALA A 76 -2.40 -16.66 5.05
CA ALA A 76 -2.02 -16.71 3.64
C ALA A 76 -0.50 -16.90 3.51
N SER A 77 -0.05 -17.55 2.42
CA SER A 77 1.36 -17.84 2.17
C SER A 77 2.23 -16.57 2.19
N ASP A 78 1.78 -15.49 1.55
CA ASP A 78 2.46 -14.19 1.54
C ASP A 78 2.65 -13.61 2.96
N MET A 79 1.59 -13.68 3.78
CA MET A 79 1.66 -13.25 5.18
C MET A 79 2.57 -14.15 6.02
N ALA A 80 2.62 -15.46 5.74
CA ALA A 80 3.56 -16.36 6.39
C ALA A 80 5.00 -15.97 6.02
N LEU A 81 5.27 -15.77 4.73
CA LEU A 81 6.57 -15.37 4.21
C LEU A 81 7.05 -14.07 4.89
N GLU A 82 6.18 -13.06 5.01
CA GLU A 82 6.53 -11.82 5.69
C GLU A 82 6.87 -12.05 7.18
N GLN A 83 6.10 -12.89 7.86
CA GLN A 83 6.23 -13.11 9.31
C GLN A 83 7.43 -13.99 9.69
N PHE A 84 7.85 -14.90 8.80
CA PHE A 84 8.93 -15.83 9.05
C PHE A 84 10.22 -15.39 8.33
N ILE A 85 10.19 -15.25 7.01
CA ILE A 85 11.40 -15.00 6.21
C ILE A 85 11.76 -13.52 6.24
N SER A 86 10.84 -12.62 5.87
CA SER A 86 11.17 -11.18 5.76
C SER A 86 11.54 -10.56 7.10
N ARG A 87 10.96 -11.04 8.20
CA ARG A 87 11.31 -10.57 9.55
C ARG A 87 12.73 -10.97 9.93
N ASP A 88 13.13 -12.20 9.62
CA ASP A 88 14.45 -12.71 9.98
C ASP A 88 15.53 -12.12 9.04
N CYS A 89 15.21 -11.90 7.77
CA CYS A 89 16.07 -11.22 6.80
C CYS A 89 16.24 -9.71 7.07
N LYS A 90 15.33 -9.05 7.82
CA LYS A 90 15.51 -7.64 8.21
C LYS A 90 16.72 -7.43 9.12
N SER A 91 17.18 -8.47 9.82
CA SER A 91 18.40 -8.41 10.64
C SER A 91 19.68 -8.60 9.82
N PHE A 92 19.60 -9.19 8.62
CA PHE A 92 20.74 -9.49 7.76
C PHE A 92 20.48 -8.99 6.33
N ARG A 93 20.95 -7.76 6.03
CA ARG A 93 20.75 -7.04 4.75
C ARG A 93 21.15 -7.80 3.47
N HIS A 94 21.89 -8.91 3.55
CA HIS A 94 22.41 -9.65 2.40
C HIS A 94 21.53 -10.83 1.93
N TYR A 95 20.50 -11.24 2.70
CA TYR A 95 19.79 -12.49 2.44
C TYR A 95 18.66 -12.44 1.40
N TRP A 96 18.32 -11.27 0.86
CA TRP A 96 17.25 -11.15 -0.15
C TRP A 96 17.54 -11.94 -1.43
N ILE A 97 18.83 -12.16 -1.77
CA ILE A 97 19.25 -12.89 -2.97
C ILE A 97 19.04 -14.42 -2.81
N PHE A 98 19.03 -14.94 -1.58
CA PHE A 98 18.90 -16.38 -1.29
C PHE A 98 17.49 -16.82 -0.87
N ALA A 99 16.56 -15.87 -0.70
CA ALA A 99 15.27 -16.14 -0.05
C ALA A 99 14.37 -17.06 -0.87
N GLU A 100 14.38 -17.00 -2.21
CA GLU A 100 13.37 -17.66 -3.04
C GLU A 100 13.50 -19.20 -3.05
N THR A 101 14.72 -19.75 -3.03
CA THR A 101 14.96 -21.21 -3.00
C THR A 101 14.72 -21.84 -1.62
N ILE A 102 14.79 -21.02 -0.57
CA ILE A 102 14.64 -21.46 0.84
C ILE A 102 13.17 -21.36 1.29
N CYS A 103 12.37 -20.47 0.68
CA CYS A 103 10.98 -20.19 1.07
C CYS A 103 10.03 -21.41 1.08
N SER A 104 10.30 -22.47 0.30
CA SER A 104 9.46 -23.68 0.29
C SER A 104 9.90 -24.75 1.29
N THR A 105 11.19 -24.80 1.64
CA THR A 105 11.79 -25.84 2.49
C THR A 105 11.93 -25.41 3.96
N SER A 106 12.12 -24.12 4.25
CA SER A 106 12.38 -23.63 5.61
C SER A 106 11.14 -23.36 6.46
N VAL A 107 9.93 -23.38 5.87
CA VAL A 107 8.69 -23.16 6.64
C VAL A 107 8.40 -24.33 7.58
N ASP A 108 8.85 -25.54 7.24
CA ASP A 108 8.66 -26.74 8.08
C ASP A 108 9.70 -26.84 9.21
N GLU A 109 10.98 -26.52 8.97
CA GLU A 109 12.05 -26.67 9.97
C GLU A 109 12.12 -25.53 11.01
N SER A 110 11.65 -24.33 10.70
CA SER A 110 11.68 -23.17 11.61
C SER A 110 10.59 -23.19 12.70
N MET A 111 9.68 -24.16 12.65
CA MET A 111 8.53 -24.25 13.56
C MET A 111 8.93 -24.66 15.00
N THR A 112 9.94 -25.52 15.17
CA THR A 112 10.30 -26.18 16.45
C THR A 112 11.05 -25.30 17.44
N GLN A 113 11.91 -24.36 17.02
CA GLN A 113 12.61 -23.47 17.96
C GLN A 113 11.73 -22.32 18.50
N SER A 114 10.59 -22.03 17.85
CA SER A 114 9.75 -20.86 18.17
C SER A 114 8.79 -21.05 19.36
N GLU A 115 8.64 -22.28 19.88
CA GLU A 115 7.63 -22.60 20.91
C GLU A 115 8.06 -22.25 22.33
N LEU A 116 9.36 -22.30 22.65
CA LEU A 116 9.89 -22.01 23.99
C LEU A 116 9.92 -20.51 24.31
N THR A 117 10.23 -19.65 23.33
CA THR A 117 10.26 -18.19 23.49
C THR A 117 8.85 -17.58 23.56
N ARG A 118 7.86 -18.17 22.85
CA ARG A 118 6.48 -17.65 22.79
C ARG A 118 5.69 -17.77 24.09
N ARG A 119 5.97 -18.76 24.95
CA ARG A 119 5.23 -18.90 26.23
C ARG A 119 5.38 -17.68 27.15
N LYS A 120 6.46 -16.90 27.02
CA LYS A 120 6.65 -15.64 27.76
C LYS A 120 5.90 -14.45 27.14
N GLU A 121 5.75 -14.40 25.81
CA GLU A 121 5.05 -13.32 25.10
C GLU A 121 3.52 -13.37 25.20
N VAL A 122 2.93 -14.56 25.34
CA VAL A 122 1.46 -14.72 25.39
C VAL A 122 0.84 -13.93 26.56
N ASN A 123 1.52 -13.87 27.72
CA ASN A 123 1.02 -13.16 28.89
C ASN A 123 1.10 -11.62 28.74
N SER A 124 2.15 -11.09 28.11
CA SER A 124 2.26 -9.66 27.82
C SER A 124 1.30 -9.20 26.72
N LEU A 125 1.10 -10.04 25.69
CA LEU A 125 0.13 -9.79 24.62
C LEU A 125 -1.31 -9.80 25.11
N GLN A 126 -1.66 -10.69 26.04
CA GLN A 126 -3.01 -10.77 26.60
C GLN A 126 -3.37 -9.48 27.36
N LYS A 127 -2.47 -8.99 28.21
CA LYS A 127 -2.65 -7.70 28.91
C LYS A 127 -2.75 -6.52 27.94
N THR A 128 -1.95 -6.53 26.87
CA THR A 128 -2.00 -5.49 25.83
C THR A 128 -3.31 -5.54 25.03
N ASN A 129 -3.81 -6.74 24.72
CA ASN A 129 -5.08 -6.92 24.02
C ASN A 129 -6.26 -6.45 24.88
N GLU A 130 -6.27 -6.76 26.18
CA GLU A 130 -7.30 -6.27 27.10
C GLU A 130 -7.28 -4.73 27.18
N CYS A 131 -6.10 -4.12 27.32
CA CYS A 131 -5.96 -2.67 27.27
C CYS A 131 -6.44 -2.08 25.93
N ASN A 132 -6.15 -2.73 24.81
CA ASN A 132 -6.60 -2.27 23.49
C ASN A 132 -8.12 -2.41 23.31
N VAL A 133 -8.72 -3.49 23.81
CA VAL A 133 -10.18 -3.69 23.78
C VAL A 133 -10.86 -2.60 24.63
N LEU A 134 -10.34 -2.35 25.84
CA LEU A 134 -10.84 -1.27 26.70
C LEU A 134 -10.66 0.10 26.06
N ALA A 135 -9.53 0.34 25.39
CA ALA A 135 -9.32 1.60 24.66
C ALA A 135 -10.35 1.77 23.52
N VAL A 136 -10.62 0.73 22.73
CA VAL A 136 -11.66 0.76 21.70
C VAL A 136 -13.03 1.02 22.31
N MET A 137 -13.39 0.32 23.38
CA MET A 137 -14.67 0.50 24.08
C MET A 137 -14.82 1.94 24.59
N ASN A 138 -13.81 2.45 25.31
CA ASN A 138 -13.82 3.81 25.84
C ASN A 138 -13.95 4.83 24.70
N THR A 139 -13.16 4.73 23.63
CA THR A 139 -13.25 5.64 22.48
C THR A 139 -14.62 5.55 21.80
N THR A 140 -15.22 4.36 21.69
CA THR A 140 -16.57 4.22 21.11
C THR A 140 -17.67 4.81 21.98
N GLU A 141 -17.48 4.88 23.30
CA GLU A 141 -18.45 5.43 24.25
C GLU A 141 -18.26 6.93 24.49
N SER A 142 -17.02 7.43 24.53
CA SER A 142 -16.70 8.82 24.89
C SER A 142 -16.44 9.74 23.70
N ASP A 143 -15.70 9.27 22.68
CA ASP A 143 -15.15 10.13 21.64
C ASP A 143 -15.94 10.06 20.33
N TRP A 144 -16.60 8.94 20.08
CA TRP A 144 -17.35 8.67 18.85
C TRP A 144 -18.85 8.62 19.10
N CYS A 145 -19.64 8.68 18.03
CA CYS A 145 -21.06 8.30 18.13
C CYS A 145 -21.15 6.81 18.36
N ASN A 146 -21.60 6.40 19.55
CA ASN A 146 -21.79 4.99 19.89
C ASN A 146 -22.83 4.34 18.93
N PRO A 147 -22.41 3.43 18.04
CA PRO A 147 -23.31 2.82 17.06
C PRO A 147 -24.28 1.81 17.67
N PHE A 148 -24.10 1.47 18.96
CA PHE A 148 -24.92 0.49 19.68
C PHE A 148 -25.97 1.12 20.59
N ASP A 149 -25.98 2.46 20.73
CA ASP A 149 -27.03 3.16 21.48
C ASP A 149 -28.25 3.44 20.59
N ILE A 150 -29.07 2.39 20.40
CA ILE A 150 -30.23 2.36 19.48
C ILE A 150 -31.20 3.53 19.73
N ASN A 151 -31.26 4.07 20.95
CA ASN A 151 -32.18 5.16 21.30
C ASN A 151 -31.68 6.53 20.86
N HIS A 152 -30.38 6.68 20.60
CA HIS A 152 -29.73 7.95 20.27
C HIS A 152 -29.11 7.95 18.88
N VAL A 153 -29.22 6.85 18.12
CA VAL A 153 -28.82 6.82 16.71
C VAL A 153 -29.82 7.64 15.87
N PRO A 154 -29.37 8.71 15.18
CA PRO A 154 -30.22 9.46 14.26
C PRO A 154 -30.69 8.59 13.09
N SER A 155 -31.83 8.93 12.50
CA SER A 155 -32.40 8.19 11.36
C SER A 155 -31.58 8.35 10.07
N SER A 156 -30.80 9.43 9.96
CA SER A 156 -29.90 9.70 8.84
C SER A 156 -28.57 8.96 9.00
N LEU A 157 -27.95 8.62 7.87
CA LEU A 157 -26.63 7.99 7.88
C LEU A 157 -25.57 8.95 8.46
N ILE A 158 -24.82 8.50 9.46
CA ILE A 158 -23.78 9.29 10.15
C ILE A 158 -22.39 8.65 10.06
N ASN A 159 -21.36 9.49 10.10
CA ASN A 159 -19.99 9.02 10.26
C ASN A 159 -19.67 8.83 11.75
N ILE A 160 -19.48 7.58 12.17
CA ILE A 160 -19.22 7.16 13.57
C ILE A 160 -18.10 7.98 14.23
N CYS A 161 -17.00 8.25 13.52
CA CYS A 161 -15.85 8.95 14.09
C CYS A 161 -16.04 10.47 14.23
N THR A 162 -16.95 11.08 13.45
CA THR A 162 -17.09 12.55 13.42
C THR A 162 -18.46 13.05 13.86
N GLY A 163 -19.44 12.15 14.02
CA GLY A 163 -20.84 12.49 14.31
C GLY A 163 -21.55 13.26 13.20
N LYS A 164 -20.91 13.48 12.04
CA LYS A 164 -21.49 14.28 10.96
C LYS A 164 -22.49 13.46 10.14
N GLU A 165 -23.65 14.07 9.92
CA GLU A 165 -24.66 13.56 8.99
C GLU A 165 -24.18 13.64 7.54
N VAL A 166 -24.62 12.67 6.76
CA VAL A 166 -24.24 12.48 5.37
C VAL A 166 -25.17 13.25 4.44
N HIS A 167 -24.62 13.77 3.33
CA HIS A 167 -25.43 14.40 2.29
C HIS A 167 -26.36 13.37 1.62
N SER A 168 -27.57 13.78 1.23
CA SER A 168 -28.61 12.91 0.66
C SER A 168 -28.12 12.02 -0.48
N ASP A 169 -27.22 12.54 -1.33
CA ASP A 169 -26.71 11.82 -2.51
C ASP A 169 -25.80 10.64 -2.12
N ILE A 170 -25.01 10.82 -1.06
CA ILE A 170 -24.10 9.77 -0.56
C ILE A 170 -24.94 8.70 0.15
N GLU A 171 -25.93 9.10 0.93
CA GLU A 171 -26.86 8.18 1.59
C GLU A 171 -27.62 7.32 0.58
N GLN A 172 -28.19 7.91 -0.48
CA GLN A 172 -28.84 7.17 -1.55
C GLN A 172 -27.86 6.22 -2.26
N SER A 173 -26.63 6.67 -2.55
CA SER A 173 -25.61 5.83 -3.17
C SER A 173 -25.23 4.62 -2.30
N LEU A 174 -25.14 4.78 -0.99
CA LEU A 174 -24.77 3.71 -0.05
C LEU A 174 -25.92 2.76 0.21
N ASN A 175 -27.15 3.27 0.36
CA ASN A 175 -28.34 2.43 0.52
C ASN A 175 -28.61 1.59 -0.73
N ASN A 176 -28.37 2.15 -1.92
CA ASN A 176 -28.52 1.41 -3.18
C ASN A 176 -27.37 0.45 -3.49
N PHE A 177 -26.24 0.51 -2.76
CA PHE A 177 -25.06 -0.30 -3.04
C PHE A 177 -25.34 -1.80 -2.97
N ILE A 178 -26.11 -2.24 -1.95
CA ILE A 178 -26.45 -3.66 -1.77
C ILE A 178 -27.34 -4.13 -2.93
N ASN A 179 -28.38 -3.37 -3.27
CA ASN A 179 -29.28 -3.70 -4.38
C ASN A 179 -28.54 -3.71 -5.72
N GLN A 180 -27.65 -2.73 -5.95
CA GLN A 180 -26.80 -2.68 -7.13
C GLN A 180 -25.87 -3.90 -7.20
N SER A 181 -25.29 -4.33 -6.08
CA SER A 181 -24.46 -5.52 -6.02
C SER A 181 -25.25 -6.78 -6.39
N GLN A 182 -26.47 -6.95 -5.89
CA GLN A 182 -27.31 -8.11 -6.21
C GLN A 182 -27.70 -8.15 -7.69
N ASN A 183 -28.13 -7.02 -8.25
CA ASN A 183 -28.42 -6.90 -9.69
C ASN A 183 -27.18 -7.20 -10.54
N ASN A 184 -26.01 -6.71 -10.12
CA ASN A 184 -24.75 -7.00 -10.79
C ASN A 184 -24.38 -8.49 -10.70
N LYS A 185 -24.76 -9.23 -9.65
CA LYS A 185 -24.52 -10.68 -9.54
C LYS A 185 -25.17 -11.42 -10.71
N GLU A 186 -26.45 -11.14 -10.97
CA GLU A 186 -27.20 -11.82 -12.03
C GLU A 186 -26.70 -11.48 -13.43
N VAL A 187 -26.45 -10.19 -13.68
CA VAL A 187 -25.93 -9.71 -14.98
C VAL A 187 -24.52 -10.25 -15.23
N PHE A 188 -23.70 -10.30 -14.17
CA PHE A 188 -22.33 -10.80 -14.25
C PHE A 188 -22.31 -12.26 -14.71
N TRP A 189 -23.07 -13.15 -14.05
CA TRP A 189 -23.08 -14.59 -14.39
C TRP A 189 -23.69 -14.88 -15.76
N LYS A 190 -24.75 -14.16 -16.16
CA LYS A 190 -25.35 -14.30 -17.50
C LYS A 190 -24.41 -13.86 -18.63
N GLY A 191 -23.41 -13.02 -18.34
CA GLY A 191 -22.50 -12.46 -19.33
C GLY A 191 -21.14 -13.15 -19.43
N VAL A 192 -20.79 -14.09 -18.55
CA VAL A 192 -19.43 -14.67 -18.47
C VAL A 192 -18.97 -15.26 -19.81
N ASP A 193 -19.87 -15.95 -20.52
CA ASP A 193 -19.53 -16.67 -21.76
C ASP A 193 -19.32 -15.75 -22.98
N ASN A 194 -19.86 -14.52 -22.94
CA ASN A 194 -19.85 -13.58 -24.07
C ASN A 194 -18.98 -12.33 -23.83
N LEU A 195 -18.24 -12.27 -22.72
CA LEU A 195 -17.43 -11.11 -22.36
C LEU A 195 -15.99 -11.24 -22.87
N ASN A 196 -15.58 -10.33 -23.75
CA ASN A 196 -14.17 -10.12 -24.06
C ASN A 196 -13.41 -9.71 -22.79
N PHE A 197 -12.62 -10.62 -22.23
CA PHE A 197 -11.87 -10.44 -20.99
C PHE A 197 -11.02 -9.15 -20.99
N TRP A 198 -10.36 -8.88 -22.11
CA TRP A 198 -9.45 -7.73 -22.29
C TRP A 198 -10.17 -6.39 -22.48
N LYS A 199 -11.49 -6.38 -22.71
CA LYS A 199 -12.22 -5.12 -22.94
C LYS A 199 -12.22 -4.26 -21.67
N PRO A 200 -11.88 -2.96 -21.76
CA PRO A 200 -11.99 -2.05 -20.62
C PRO A 200 -13.42 -2.03 -20.07
N LYS A 201 -13.57 -2.18 -18.76
CA LYS A 201 -14.86 -1.99 -18.07
C LYS A 201 -14.88 -0.60 -17.45
N SER A 202 -15.99 0.11 -17.64
CA SER A 202 -16.22 1.37 -16.92
C SER A 202 -16.23 1.11 -15.41
N ARG A 203 -15.70 2.06 -14.64
CA ARG A 203 -15.62 1.93 -13.18
C ARG A 203 -16.88 2.50 -12.57
N ASN A 204 -17.64 1.66 -11.88
CA ASN A 204 -18.73 2.13 -11.03
C ASN A 204 -18.15 3.01 -9.91
N LYS A 205 -18.68 4.24 -9.78
CA LYS A 205 -18.28 5.17 -8.73
C LYS A 205 -19.35 5.15 -7.64
N VAL A 206 -19.03 4.53 -6.51
CA VAL A 206 -19.83 4.59 -5.28
C VAL A 206 -19.39 5.82 -4.51
N LEU A 207 -20.34 6.66 -4.11
CA LEU A 207 -20.05 7.81 -3.26
C LEU A 207 -19.85 7.33 -1.82
N THR A 208 -18.82 7.84 -1.16
CA THR A 208 -18.48 7.51 0.23
C THR A 208 -18.41 8.77 1.08
N PHE A 209 -18.21 8.60 2.39
CA PHE A 209 -17.98 9.71 3.33
C PHE A 209 -16.77 10.59 2.96
N LYS A 210 -15.85 10.10 2.12
CA LYS A 210 -14.70 10.89 1.65
C LYS A 210 -15.14 12.04 0.76
N GLU A 211 -16.14 11.82 -0.10
CA GLU A 211 -16.65 12.81 -1.03
C GLU A 211 -17.45 13.92 -0.33
N GLY A 212 -18.04 13.63 0.84
CA GLY A 212 -18.74 14.64 1.67
C GLY A 212 -17.79 15.58 2.42
N ASN A 213 -16.52 15.22 2.56
CA ASN A 213 -15.49 16.12 3.08
C ASN A 213 -14.98 17.01 1.95
N VAL A 214 -15.79 17.99 1.55
CA VAL A 214 -15.31 19.07 0.69
C VAL A 214 -14.21 19.79 1.47
N LYS A 215 -12.95 19.54 1.11
CA LYS A 215 -11.89 20.49 1.43
C LYS A 215 -12.27 21.75 0.68
N GLU A 216 -12.79 22.75 1.38
CA GLU A 216 -12.89 24.08 0.83
C GLU A 216 -11.46 24.51 0.52
N ASN A 217 -11.03 24.30 -0.72
CA ASN A 217 -9.89 25.04 -1.22
C ASN A 217 -10.38 26.48 -1.25
N PRO A 218 -9.73 27.41 -0.50
CA PRO A 218 -10.11 28.80 -0.57
C PRO A 218 -10.15 29.18 -2.04
N LYS A 219 -11.30 29.71 -2.51
CA LYS A 219 -11.42 30.19 -3.88
C LYS A 219 -10.24 31.10 -4.11
N LYS A 220 -9.45 30.85 -5.16
CA LYS A 220 -8.35 31.71 -5.59
C LYS A 220 -8.91 33.12 -5.78
N GLY A 221 -8.83 33.94 -4.74
CA GLY A 221 -9.03 35.36 -4.88
C GLY A 221 -7.86 35.83 -5.72
N ASN A 222 -8.12 36.34 -6.92
CA ASN A 222 -7.07 37.02 -7.65
C ASN A 222 -6.55 38.12 -6.73
N PRO A 223 -5.25 38.13 -6.37
CA PRO A 223 -4.71 39.21 -5.58
C PRO A 223 -4.99 40.52 -6.33
N ILE A 224 -5.68 41.46 -5.66
CA ILE A 224 -6.07 42.75 -6.25
C ILE A 224 -4.82 43.55 -6.66
N ILE A 225 -3.68 43.25 -6.03
CA ILE A 225 -2.35 43.80 -6.33
C ILE A 225 -1.33 42.66 -6.18
N GLY A 226 -0.56 42.35 -7.24
CA GLY A 226 0.49 41.32 -7.17
C GLY A 226 1.62 41.71 -6.21
N SER A 227 2.25 40.72 -5.56
CA SER A 227 3.32 40.96 -4.59
C SER A 227 4.50 41.76 -5.17
N GLU A 228 4.78 41.59 -6.47
CA GLU A 228 5.80 42.32 -7.22
C GLU A 228 5.54 43.84 -7.27
N LEU A 229 4.28 44.27 -7.18
CA LEU A 229 3.89 45.68 -7.20
C LEU A 229 3.77 46.29 -5.79
N MET A 230 3.62 45.46 -4.75
CA MET A 230 3.50 45.94 -3.37
C MET A 230 4.82 46.50 -2.85
N PHE A 231 5.93 45.80 -3.08
CA PHE A 231 7.26 46.23 -2.68
C PHE A 231 7.64 47.64 -3.19
N PRO A 232 7.58 47.95 -4.50
CA PRO A 232 7.91 49.28 -5.00
C PRO A 232 6.89 50.35 -4.54
N ARG A 233 5.61 50.00 -4.36
CA ARG A 233 4.60 50.96 -3.86
C ARG A 233 4.86 51.36 -2.42
N ILE A 234 5.20 50.40 -1.56
CA ILE A 234 5.53 50.69 -0.16
C ILE A 234 6.81 51.51 -0.08
N LEU A 235 7.83 51.20 -0.89
CA LEU A 235 9.04 52.01 -0.97
C LEU A 235 8.76 53.46 -1.42
N CYS A 236 7.96 53.64 -2.47
CA CYS A 236 7.56 54.97 -2.93
C CYS A 236 6.73 55.73 -1.88
N ALA A 237 5.83 55.06 -1.17
CA ALA A 237 5.05 55.66 -0.09
C ALA A 237 5.92 56.03 1.11
N ALA A 238 6.85 55.17 1.49
CA ALA A 238 7.81 55.42 2.54
C ALA A 238 8.71 56.62 2.24
N GLN A 239 9.22 56.71 1.01
CA GLN A 239 10.04 57.83 0.55
C GLN A 239 9.26 59.16 0.65
N ARG A 240 7.97 59.16 0.31
CA ARG A 240 7.10 60.34 0.44
C ARG A 240 6.80 60.74 1.88
N ASN A 241 6.83 59.78 2.80
CA ASN A 241 6.53 59.98 4.22
C ASN A 241 7.81 60.05 5.09
N GLU A 242 9.00 60.16 4.47
CA GLU A 242 10.30 60.26 5.13
C GLU A 242 10.56 59.13 6.16
N ILE A 243 10.07 57.91 5.87
CA ILE A 243 10.29 56.74 6.70
C ILE A 243 11.67 56.15 6.38
N ASP A 244 12.46 55.86 7.42
CA ASP A 244 13.78 55.27 7.27
C ASP A 244 13.74 53.83 6.69
N LEU A 245 14.69 53.54 5.80
CA LEU A 245 14.77 52.29 5.06
C LEU A 245 14.98 51.09 6.00
N THR A 246 15.75 51.26 7.08
CA THR A 246 16.00 50.18 8.05
C THR A 246 14.73 49.75 8.76
N THR A 247 13.84 50.71 9.04
CA THR A 247 12.53 50.44 9.65
C THR A 247 11.61 49.70 8.68
N ILE A 248 11.62 50.07 7.40
CA ILE A 248 10.76 49.45 6.38
C ILE A 248 11.19 48.01 6.12
N LEU A 249 12.49 47.77 5.96
CA LEU A 249 13.04 46.44 5.71
C LEU A 249 12.98 45.51 6.94
N SER A 250 12.62 46.02 8.12
CA SER A 250 12.32 45.16 9.28
C SER A 250 10.94 44.50 9.23
N HIS A 251 10.11 44.84 8.24
CA HIS A 251 8.78 44.27 8.03
C HIS A 251 8.66 43.55 6.70
N GLU A 252 7.72 42.60 6.62
CA GLU A 252 7.34 41.96 5.36
C GLU A 252 6.61 42.98 4.47
N LEU A 253 7.19 43.26 3.29
CA LEU A 253 6.69 44.28 2.35
C LEU A 253 5.72 43.71 1.31
N THR A 254 5.22 42.50 1.57
CA THR A 254 4.23 41.79 0.75
C THR A 254 3.05 41.39 1.63
N LEU A 255 1.90 41.12 1.00
CA LEU A 255 0.66 40.73 1.71
C LEU A 255 0.84 39.46 2.56
N VAL A 256 1.72 38.56 2.12
CA VAL A 256 2.10 37.33 2.80
C VAL A 256 3.60 37.09 2.63
N PRO A 257 4.27 36.37 3.55
CA PRO A 257 5.66 35.96 3.36
C PRO A 257 5.77 35.05 2.14
N THR A 258 6.35 35.54 1.05
CA THR A 258 6.40 34.82 -0.24
C THR A 258 7.25 33.55 -0.19
N SER A 259 8.10 33.42 0.84
CA SER A 259 8.86 32.21 1.16
C SER A 259 7.96 31.04 1.59
N LEU A 260 6.82 31.33 2.21
CA LEU A 260 5.91 30.33 2.79
C LEU A 260 4.56 30.26 2.07
N PHE A 261 4.14 31.33 1.39
CA PHE A 261 2.82 31.44 0.79
C PHE A 261 2.91 31.90 -0.68
N TYR A 262 1.90 31.54 -1.46
CA TYR A 262 1.60 32.13 -2.76
C TYR A 262 0.80 33.43 -2.58
N ASP A 263 0.75 34.27 -3.61
CA ASP A 263 0.02 35.55 -3.58
C ASP A 263 -1.50 35.40 -3.35
N ASP A 264 -2.05 34.20 -3.57
CA ASP A 264 -3.44 33.85 -3.26
C ASP A 264 -3.67 33.48 -1.77
N GLY A 265 -2.62 33.58 -0.93
CA GLY A 265 -2.64 33.21 0.49
C GLY A 265 -2.53 31.71 0.75
N SER A 266 -2.40 30.87 -0.28
CA SER A 266 -2.21 29.44 -0.09
C SER A 266 -0.78 29.13 0.34
N MET A 267 -0.62 28.22 1.30
CA MET A 267 0.70 27.82 1.80
C MET A 267 1.45 27.00 0.73
N ARG A 268 2.71 27.37 0.48
CA ARG A 268 3.62 26.61 -0.37
C ARG A 268 3.89 25.25 0.27
N LYS A 269 3.36 24.20 -0.34
CA LYS A 269 3.68 22.81 0.00
C LYS A 269 4.73 22.31 -0.96
N ILE A 270 5.83 21.82 -0.41
CA ILE A 270 6.94 21.26 -1.18
C ILE A 270 7.00 19.77 -0.85
N THR A 271 7.11 18.91 -1.86
CA THR A 271 7.47 17.51 -1.64
C THR A 271 8.99 17.36 -1.66
N LYS A 272 9.56 16.39 -0.92
CA LYS A 272 11.02 16.17 -0.86
C LYS A 272 11.66 16.07 -2.26
N SER A 273 10.93 15.53 -3.23
CA SER A 273 11.33 15.41 -4.63
C SER A 273 11.49 16.74 -5.37
N ASP A 274 10.76 17.79 -4.97
CA ASP A 274 10.81 19.08 -5.68
C ASP A 274 12.11 19.83 -5.39
N LEU A 275 12.68 19.66 -4.19
CA LEU A 275 14.01 20.19 -3.85
C LEU A 275 15.10 19.49 -4.66
N ALA A 276 15.05 18.15 -4.74
CA ALA A 276 16.01 17.37 -5.52
C ALA A 276 16.03 17.81 -6.99
N LYS A 277 14.86 17.96 -7.62
CA LYS A 277 14.73 18.43 -9.02
C LYS A 277 15.31 19.83 -9.22
N LYS A 278 15.10 20.74 -8.26
CA LYS A 278 15.66 22.10 -8.33
C LYS A 278 17.18 22.10 -8.17
N ILE A 279 17.71 21.29 -7.25
CA ILE A 279 19.15 21.12 -7.07
C ILE A 279 19.76 20.49 -8.32
N GLU A 280 19.14 19.46 -8.90
CA GLU A 280 19.59 18.81 -10.14
C GLU A 280 19.66 19.81 -11.30
N GLY A 281 18.66 20.68 -11.44
CA GLY A 281 18.64 21.72 -12.48
C GLY A 281 19.74 22.78 -12.32
N GLU A 282 20.17 23.07 -11.09
CA GLU A 282 21.23 24.04 -10.78
C GLU A 282 22.62 23.40 -10.66
N SER A 283 22.69 22.08 -10.47
CA SER A 283 23.94 21.34 -10.37
C SER A 283 24.49 21.03 -11.76
N LYS A 284 25.72 21.45 -12.04
CA LYS A 284 26.48 20.90 -13.16
C LYS A 284 27.15 19.62 -12.67
N ALA A 285 27.05 18.53 -13.44
CA ALA A 285 27.76 17.30 -13.14
C ALA A 285 29.27 17.63 -13.00
N THR A 286 29.83 17.40 -11.81
CA THR A 286 31.27 17.47 -11.60
C THR A 286 31.92 16.33 -12.35
N VAL A 287 32.36 16.61 -13.57
CA VAL A 287 33.25 15.74 -14.35
C VAL A 287 34.66 16.06 -13.88
N ASP A 288 35.08 15.48 -12.77
CA ASP A 288 36.48 15.18 -12.48
C ASP A 288 36.54 14.42 -11.15
N CYS A 289 36.41 13.09 -11.23
CA CYS A 289 36.78 12.22 -10.13
C CYS A 289 38.19 11.70 -10.44
N THR A 290 39.22 12.32 -9.86
CA THR A 290 40.58 11.79 -9.92
C THR A 290 40.66 10.46 -9.18
N THR A 291 41.14 9.45 -9.90
CA THR A 291 41.60 8.11 -9.45
C THR A 291 40.85 7.53 -8.25
N VAL A 292 39.74 6.87 -8.55
CA VAL A 292 38.90 6.19 -7.57
C VAL A 292 39.63 4.95 -7.02
N GLN A 293 39.92 4.93 -5.71
CA GLN A 293 40.53 3.78 -5.01
C GLN A 293 39.51 2.69 -4.62
N SER A 294 38.20 2.96 -4.76
CA SER A 294 37.13 2.02 -4.43
C SER A 294 35.99 2.11 -5.44
N LEU A 295 35.79 1.04 -6.22
CA LEU A 295 34.69 0.91 -7.17
C LEU A 295 33.43 0.44 -6.44
N MET A 296 32.38 1.26 -6.40
CA MET A 296 31.07 0.83 -5.92
C MET A 296 30.22 0.40 -7.12
N VAL A 297 29.91 -0.89 -7.19
CA VAL A 297 29.10 -1.47 -8.26
C VAL A 297 27.69 -1.71 -7.72
N ASP A 298 26.68 -1.19 -8.41
CA ASP A 298 25.29 -1.52 -8.13
C ASP A 298 24.94 -2.87 -8.77
N GLY A 299 24.82 -3.91 -7.95
CA GLY A 299 24.50 -5.25 -8.42
C GLY A 299 23.14 -5.35 -9.11
N MET A 300 22.19 -4.45 -8.81
CA MET A 300 20.88 -4.46 -9.48
C MET A 300 20.99 -3.98 -10.93
N VAL A 301 21.90 -3.04 -11.21
CA VAL A 301 22.18 -2.59 -12.58
C VAL A 301 22.85 -3.72 -13.37
N THR A 302 23.81 -4.44 -12.77
CA THR A 302 24.46 -5.58 -13.41
C THR A 302 23.45 -6.68 -13.77
N ILE A 303 22.48 -6.95 -12.88
CA ILE A 303 21.41 -7.93 -13.16
C ILE A 303 20.49 -7.46 -14.30
N GLN A 304 20.21 -6.15 -14.39
CA GLN A 304 19.38 -5.58 -15.46
C GLN A 304 20.09 -5.56 -16.82
N GLU A 305 21.42 -5.50 -16.83
CA GLU A 305 22.24 -5.56 -18.05
C GLU A 305 22.36 -6.99 -18.61
N ILE A 306 22.20 -8.02 -17.78
CA ILE A 306 22.10 -9.42 -18.22
C ILE A 306 20.72 -9.60 -18.88
N ILE A 307 20.69 -9.32 -20.18
CA ILE A 307 19.51 -9.27 -21.04
C ILE A 307 18.57 -10.46 -20.79
N GLU A 308 17.29 -10.16 -20.53
CA GLU A 308 16.17 -11.10 -20.24
C GLU A 308 16.01 -12.28 -21.22
N LYS A 309 16.67 -12.27 -22.38
CA LYS A 309 16.45 -13.22 -23.49
C LYS A 309 17.16 -14.56 -23.33
N GLU A 310 18.19 -14.65 -22.49
CA GLU A 310 18.94 -15.91 -22.28
C GLU A 310 18.53 -16.66 -21.00
N MET A 311 17.69 -16.05 -20.14
CA MET A 311 17.24 -16.67 -18.90
C MET A 311 15.89 -17.34 -19.07
N ILE A 312 15.88 -18.67 -19.12
CA ILE A 312 14.66 -19.49 -19.19
C ILE A 312 14.26 -19.95 -17.78
N THR A 313 15.24 -20.14 -16.90
CA THR A 313 15.07 -20.60 -15.53
C THR A 313 15.92 -19.80 -14.55
N PHE A 314 15.52 -19.78 -13.27
CA PHE A 314 16.30 -19.11 -12.21
C PHE A 314 17.69 -19.73 -11.98
N ASN A 315 17.90 -20.98 -12.40
CA ASN A 315 19.21 -21.61 -12.33
C ASN A 315 20.20 -21.00 -13.35
N ASP A 316 19.70 -20.45 -14.45
CA ASP A 316 20.51 -19.78 -15.47
C ASP A 316 21.10 -18.47 -14.92
N LEU A 317 20.36 -17.78 -14.04
CA LEU A 317 20.81 -16.57 -13.34
C LEU A 317 21.97 -16.88 -12.39
N ASN A 318 21.93 -18.04 -11.73
CA ASN A 318 23.01 -18.50 -10.85
C ASN A 318 24.30 -18.75 -11.67
N LEU A 319 24.21 -19.45 -12.79
CA LEU A 319 25.37 -19.72 -13.65
C LEU A 319 25.97 -18.42 -14.23
N LEU A 320 25.12 -17.49 -14.68
CA LEU A 320 25.56 -16.22 -15.27
C LEU A 320 26.18 -15.24 -14.26
N THR A 321 25.73 -15.25 -13.00
CA THR A 321 26.24 -14.35 -11.96
C THR A 321 27.57 -14.82 -11.37
N PHE A 322 27.80 -16.13 -11.28
CA PHE A 322 29.05 -16.69 -10.73
C PHE A 322 30.19 -16.74 -11.77
N ASP A 323 29.90 -16.98 -13.06
CA ASP A 323 30.92 -17.01 -14.13
C ASP A 323 31.17 -15.64 -14.80
N HIS A 324 30.53 -14.56 -14.32
CA HIS A 324 30.72 -13.22 -14.88
C HIS A 324 32.18 -12.76 -14.73
N PRO A 325 32.83 -12.17 -15.76
CA PRO A 325 34.26 -11.80 -15.77
C PRO A 325 34.73 -10.86 -14.63
N TYR A 326 33.80 -10.27 -13.89
CA TYR A 326 34.10 -9.47 -12.69
C TYR A 326 34.40 -10.31 -11.44
N ASN A 327 33.87 -11.54 -11.35
CA ASN A 327 34.12 -12.44 -10.22
C ASN A 327 35.42 -13.24 -10.38
N SER A 328 35.84 -13.54 -11.61
CA SER A 328 37.14 -14.18 -11.88
C SER A 328 38.35 -13.29 -11.56
N GLN A 329 38.20 -11.96 -11.61
CA GLN A 329 39.25 -11.02 -11.15
C GLN A 329 39.38 -10.95 -9.60
N ARG A 330 38.38 -11.41 -8.84
CA ARG A 330 38.48 -11.50 -7.37
C ARG A 330 39.37 -12.66 -6.91
N ASP A 331 39.38 -13.76 -7.65
CA ASP A 331 40.20 -14.93 -7.29
C ASP A 331 41.69 -14.72 -7.55
N GLU A 332 42.06 -13.92 -8.57
CA GLU A 332 43.47 -13.57 -8.82
C GLU A 332 44.03 -12.59 -7.78
N THR A 333 43.20 -11.71 -7.22
CA THR A 333 43.64 -10.74 -6.20
C THR A 333 43.75 -11.35 -4.79
N MET A 334 43.00 -12.41 -4.48
CA MET A 334 43.19 -13.15 -3.22
C MET A 334 44.43 -14.06 -3.23
N ASN A 335 44.86 -14.58 -4.38
CA ASN A 335 46.06 -15.42 -4.49
C ASN A 335 47.39 -14.64 -4.49
N LEU A 336 47.34 -13.31 -4.61
CA LEU A 336 48.52 -12.43 -4.49
C LEU A 336 48.71 -11.87 -3.05
N ALA A 337 47.82 -12.22 -2.13
CA ALA A 337 47.84 -11.78 -0.72
C ALA A 337 48.04 -12.92 0.29
N ALA A 338 48.54 -14.07 -0.17
CA ALA A 338 49.10 -15.16 0.65
C ALA A 338 50.57 -15.34 0.28
#